data_AF-A0A4Y2PS22-F1
#
_entry.id   AF-A0A4Y2PS22-F1
#
_cell.length_a   1.000
_cell.length_b   1.000
_cell.length_c   1.000
_cell.angle_alpha   90.00
_cell.angle_beta   90.00
_cell.angle_gamma   90.00
#
_symmetry.space_group_name_H-M   'P 1'
#
loop_
_entity.id
_entity.type
_entity.pdbx_description
1 polymer ?
#
loop_
_entity_poly.entity_id
_entity_poly.type
_entity_poly.pdbx_seq_one_letter_code
_entity_poly.pdbx_strand_id
1 'polypeptide(L)'
;METVLCGLSSEACLVYLDDIIIVGRTFEEHLNNFRKVFQKLQKANLKLSPKKCSFFQKEEPEGQIARWIQKLQEYHFEIQHRKGTSHGNADALSRRPYPLSSCEIQKAQLEDPAIKPILEKKLNSADRPSWQEIAAESPATKRYWALWDFLHLKDGVLCRRWESDDVSSCRWQLILPKSRIPEVLRETHDSTSGGNFGVMKTLSKTRERFYWDRLRADVEKWCRECHAC
;
A
#
# COMPACT_ATOMS: atom_id res chain seq x y z
N MET A 1 17.73 12.00 5.77
CA MET A 1 17.24 11.34 7.00
C MET A 1 17.90 11.90 8.25
N GLU A 2 19.19 12.24 8.27
CA GLU A 2 19.82 12.89 9.44
C GLU A 2 19.26 14.28 9.80
N THR A 3 18.69 15.05 8.87
CA THR A 3 18.08 16.35 9.20
C THR A 3 16.73 16.22 9.92
N VAL A 4 16.05 15.07 9.83
CA VAL A 4 14.82 14.76 10.59
C VAL A 4 15.16 14.07 11.92
N LEU A 5 16.31 13.39 11.97
CA LEU A 5 16.75 12.53 13.07
C LEU A 5 17.84 13.18 13.93
N CYS A 6 17.93 14.51 13.94
CA CYS A 6 18.84 15.22 14.84
C CYS A 6 18.42 14.93 16.30
N GLY A 7 19.26 14.19 17.03
CA GLY A 7 19.05 13.85 18.45
C GLY A 7 18.87 12.37 18.77
N LEU A 8 18.70 11.48 17.77
CA LEU A 8 18.64 10.04 18.01
C LEU A 8 19.98 9.40 17.68
N SER A 9 20.83 9.24 18.69
CA SER A 9 22.01 8.40 18.62
C SER A 9 21.62 6.92 18.47
N SER A 10 22.62 6.09 18.17
CA SER A 10 22.63 4.70 17.69
C SER A 10 21.82 3.62 18.44
N GLU A 11 20.83 3.98 19.26
CA GLU A 11 19.88 3.06 19.92
C GLU A 11 18.50 3.01 19.25
N ALA A 12 18.10 4.01 18.44
CA ALA A 12 16.71 4.15 17.97
C ALA A 12 16.49 4.12 16.44
N CYS A 13 17.55 4.10 15.63
CA CYS A 13 17.39 4.08 14.18
C CYS A 13 18.57 3.41 13.48
N LEU A 14 18.26 2.37 12.70
CA LEU A 14 19.17 1.77 11.72
C LEU A 14 18.76 2.26 10.33
N VAL A 15 19.59 3.13 9.74
CA VAL A 15 19.44 3.55 8.34
C VAL A 15 20.01 2.46 7.44
N TYR A 16 19.13 1.74 6.75
CA TYR A 16 19.53 0.77 5.73
C TYR A 16 19.47 1.41 4.33
N LEU A 17 20.50 1.14 3.52
CA LEU A 17 20.45 1.29 2.07
C LEU A 17 19.80 0.02 1.52
N ASP A 18 18.70 0.14 0.77
CA ASP A 18 17.95 -1.03 0.32
C ASP A 18 18.67 -1.79 -0.81
N ASP A 19 19.11 -1.11 -1.88
CA ASP A 19 19.79 -1.78 -3.00
C ASP A 19 21.01 -1.00 -3.49
N ILE A 20 22.12 -1.71 -3.73
CA ILE A 20 23.33 -1.18 -4.36
C ILE A 20 23.60 -2.01 -5.61
N ILE A 21 23.38 -1.41 -6.78
CA ILE A 21 23.71 -2.04 -8.07
C ILE A 21 25.11 -1.59 -8.47
N ILE A 22 26.00 -2.56 -8.66
CA ILE A 22 27.36 -2.35 -9.14
C ILE A 22 27.41 -2.89 -10.57
N VAL A 23 27.95 -2.10 -11.49
CA VAL A 23 28.02 -2.44 -12.92
C VAL A 23 29.46 -2.39 -13.40
N GLY A 24 29.77 -3.15 -14.44
CA GLY A 24 31.04 -3.11 -15.16
C GLY A 24 30.88 -3.78 -16.52
N ARG A 25 31.57 -3.27 -17.54
CA ARG A 25 31.50 -3.81 -18.92
C ARG A 25 32.35 -5.06 -19.08
N THR A 26 33.35 -5.25 -18.22
CA THR A 26 34.16 -6.45 -18.11
C THR A 26 34.19 -6.96 -16.67
N PHE A 27 34.54 -8.23 -16.49
CA PHE A 27 34.68 -8.83 -15.16
C PHE A 27 35.69 -8.07 -14.29
N GLU A 28 36.83 -7.67 -14.86
CA GLU A 28 37.88 -6.93 -14.15
C GLU A 28 37.43 -5.53 -13.73
N GLU A 29 36.70 -4.83 -14.62
CA GLU A 29 36.12 -3.52 -14.31
C GLU A 29 35.08 -3.66 -13.18
N HIS A 30 34.21 -4.65 -13.28
CA HIS A 30 33.18 -4.92 -12.27
C HIS A 30 33.82 -5.25 -10.91
N LEU A 31 34.85 -6.09 -10.88
CA LEU A 31 35.60 -6.41 -9.68
C LEU A 31 36.28 -5.18 -9.06
N ASN A 32 36.83 -4.30 -9.88
CA ASN A 32 37.42 -3.05 -9.41
C ASN A 32 36.36 -2.11 -8.82
N ASN A 33 35.17 -2.04 -9.42
CA ASN A 33 34.04 -1.26 -8.92
C ASN A 33 33.51 -1.82 -7.59
N PHE A 34 33.41 -3.15 -7.46
CA PHE A 34 33.10 -3.83 -6.20
C PHE A 34 34.05 -3.41 -5.08
N ARG A 35 35.36 -3.44 -5.33
CA ARG A 35 36.39 -3.04 -4.35
C ARG A 35 36.20 -1.59 -3.89
N LYS A 36 35.96 -0.67 -4.83
CA LYS A 36 35.73 0.75 -4.50
C LYS A 36 34.50 0.94 -3.62
N VAL A 37 33.40 0.26 -3.95
CA VAL A 37 32.14 0.35 -3.18
C VAL A 37 32.31 -0.26 -1.79
N PHE A 38 32.92 -1.43 -1.68
CA PHE A 38 33.16 -2.08 -0.38
C PHE A 38 34.08 -1.24 0.51
N GLN A 39 35.12 -0.62 -0.05
CA GLN A 39 35.97 0.31 0.69
C GLN A 39 35.17 1.52 1.21
N LYS A 40 34.22 2.05 0.43
CA LYS A 40 33.37 3.17 0.85
C LYS A 40 32.38 2.74 1.95
N LEU A 41 31.76 1.56 1.83
CA LEU A 41 30.87 1.01 2.86
C LEU A 41 31.61 0.75 4.16
N GLN A 42 32.81 0.17 4.08
CA GLN A 42 33.66 -0.09 5.24
C GLN A 42 34.06 1.21 5.94
N LYS A 43 34.48 2.24 5.18
CA LYS A 43 34.80 3.57 5.74
C LYS A 43 33.60 4.24 6.40
N ALA A 44 32.39 3.97 5.93
CA ALA A 44 31.15 4.47 6.52
C ALA A 44 30.59 3.57 7.65
N ASN A 45 31.32 2.53 8.07
CA ASN A 45 30.89 1.54 9.07
C ASN A 45 29.55 0.84 8.73
N LEU A 46 29.27 0.64 7.44
CA LEU A 46 28.07 -0.03 6.95
C LEU A 46 28.34 -1.52 6.71
N LYS A 47 27.40 -2.38 7.14
CA LYS A 47 27.46 -3.83 6.96
C LYS A 47 26.41 -4.29 5.97
N LEU A 48 26.82 -5.14 5.02
CA LEU A 48 25.93 -5.83 4.10
C LEU A 48 25.49 -7.17 4.70
N SER A 49 24.25 -7.60 4.44
CA SER A 49 23.79 -8.94 4.78
C SER A 49 24.15 -9.91 3.63
N PRO A 50 25.02 -10.91 3.85
CA PRO A 50 25.47 -11.80 2.77
C PRO A 50 24.31 -12.53 2.05
N LYS A 51 23.26 -12.90 2.81
CA LYS A 51 22.06 -13.58 2.27
C LYS A 51 21.25 -12.71 1.30
N LYS A 52 21.48 -11.39 1.31
CA LYS A 52 20.79 -10.41 0.44
C LYS A 52 21.68 -9.91 -0.70
N CYS A 53 22.95 -10.34 -0.77
CA CYS A 53 23.87 -9.92 -1.81
C CYS A 53 23.92 -10.95 -2.94
N SER A 54 23.58 -10.51 -4.16
CA SER A 54 23.76 -11.29 -5.38
C SER A 54 24.96 -10.74 -6.15
N PHE A 55 26.01 -11.54 -6.29
CA PHE A 55 27.26 -11.13 -6.94
C PHE A 55 27.39 -11.71 -8.34
N PHE A 56 28.00 -10.95 -9.26
CA PHE A 56 28.37 -11.39 -10.61
C PHE A 56 27.21 -12.06 -11.39
N GLN A 57 25.99 -11.56 -11.20
CA GLN A 57 24.83 -12.00 -11.96
C GLN A 57 25.04 -11.65 -13.44
N LYS A 58 24.84 -12.64 -14.31
CA LYS A 58 24.88 -12.47 -15.78
C LYS A 58 23.57 -11.92 -16.34
N GLU A 59 22.50 -12.02 -15.58
CA GLU A 59 21.16 -11.71 -16.06
C GLU A 59 20.89 -10.22 -16.00
N GLU A 60 20.40 -9.68 -17.13
CA GLU A 60 19.77 -8.39 -17.19
C GLU A 60 18.63 -8.34 -16.15
N PRO A 61 18.38 -7.18 -15.54
CA PRO A 61 17.29 -7.05 -14.58
C PRO A 61 16.00 -7.56 -15.20
N GLU A 62 15.35 -8.56 -14.60
CA GLU A 62 14.10 -9.14 -15.12
C GLU A 62 12.86 -8.43 -14.57
N GLY A 63 11.69 -8.73 -15.16
CA GLY A 63 10.40 -8.25 -14.68
C GLY A 63 10.23 -6.73 -14.79
N GLN A 64 9.83 -6.09 -13.69
CA GLN A 64 9.48 -4.66 -13.71
C GLN A 64 10.69 -3.77 -14.04
N ILE A 65 11.88 -4.12 -13.55
CA ILE A 65 13.10 -3.31 -13.72
C ILE A 65 13.57 -3.36 -15.19
N ALA A 66 13.53 -4.53 -15.85
CA ALA A 66 13.78 -4.68 -17.30
C ALA A 66 12.92 -3.73 -18.13
N ARG A 67 11.60 -3.76 -17.86
CA ARG A 67 10.61 -3.01 -18.63
C ARG A 67 10.79 -1.51 -18.46
N TRP A 68 11.10 -1.05 -17.26
CA TRP A 68 11.43 0.36 -17.03
C TRP A 68 12.70 0.76 -17.75
N ILE A 69 13.74 -0.07 -17.74
CA ILE A 69 14.99 0.20 -18.45
C ILE A 69 14.74 0.32 -19.95
N GLN A 70 14.04 -0.63 -20.55
CA GLN A 70 13.71 -0.60 -21.98
C GLN A 70 12.90 0.66 -22.35
N LYS A 71 11.91 1.02 -21.54
CA LYS A 71 11.08 2.21 -21.78
C LYS A 71 11.86 3.51 -21.58
N LEU A 72 12.75 3.56 -20.60
CA LEU A 72 13.54 4.76 -20.32
C LEU A 72 14.67 4.95 -21.34
N GLN A 73 15.20 3.86 -21.93
CA GLN A 73 16.21 3.91 -22.99
C GLN A 73 15.74 4.67 -24.24
N GLU A 74 14.42 4.77 -24.47
CA GLU A 74 13.84 5.54 -25.59
C GLU A 74 14.00 7.06 -25.42
N TYR A 75 14.38 7.55 -24.23
CA TYR A 75 14.46 8.96 -23.90
C TYR A 75 15.90 9.38 -23.60
N HIS A 76 16.27 10.57 -24.05
CA HIS A 76 17.41 11.28 -23.48
C HIS A 76 16.96 11.99 -22.20
N PHE A 77 17.45 11.52 -21.05
CA PHE A 77 17.15 12.12 -19.77
C PHE A 77 18.41 12.51 -19.00
N GLU A 78 18.30 13.61 -18.27
CA GLU A 78 19.30 14.06 -17.32
C GLU A 78 18.90 13.58 -15.92
N ILE A 79 19.77 12.83 -15.26
CA ILE A 79 19.50 12.33 -13.91
C ILE A 79 19.73 13.48 -12.92
N GLN A 80 18.65 14.11 -12.47
CA GLN A 80 18.70 15.13 -11.43
C GLN A 80 18.36 14.53 -10.06
N HIS A 81 19.36 14.49 -9.17
CA HIS A 81 19.15 14.08 -7.79
C HIS A 81 18.30 15.11 -7.03
N ARG A 82 17.12 14.70 -6.57
CA ARG A 82 16.24 15.50 -5.69
C ARG A 82 16.19 14.88 -4.31
N LYS A 83 16.54 15.67 -3.28
CA LYS A 83 16.47 15.25 -1.87
C LYS A 83 15.05 14.77 -1.52
N GLY A 84 14.93 13.67 -0.77
CA GLY A 84 13.63 13.09 -0.41
C GLY A 84 12.64 14.06 0.27
N THR A 85 13.14 15.07 0.98
CA THR A 85 12.31 16.13 1.59
C THR A 85 11.65 17.06 0.59
N SER A 86 12.19 17.20 -0.63
CA SER A 86 11.60 17.98 -1.73
C SER A 86 10.81 17.11 -2.72
N HIS A 87 10.57 15.85 -2.35
CA HIS A 87 9.80 14.83 -3.08
C HIS A 87 8.44 14.52 -2.41
N GLY A 88 7.87 15.45 -1.63
CA GLY A 88 6.54 15.25 -1.00
C GLY A 88 5.42 14.96 -2.01
N ASN A 89 5.58 15.42 -3.25
CA ASN A 89 4.69 15.12 -4.37
C ASN A 89 4.70 13.65 -4.82
N ALA A 90 5.82 12.93 -4.70
CA ALA A 90 5.90 11.51 -5.05
C ALA A 90 5.08 10.64 -4.08
N ASP A 91 5.10 10.97 -2.78
CA ASP A 91 4.26 10.35 -1.76
C ASP A 91 2.78 10.76 -1.91
N ALA A 92 2.50 12.00 -2.35
CA ALA A 92 1.13 12.42 -2.68
C ALA A 92 0.53 11.67 -3.89
N LEU A 93 1.37 11.22 -4.84
CA LEU A 93 0.93 10.45 -6.02
C LEU A 93 0.60 8.99 -5.70
N SER A 94 1.19 8.40 -4.64
CA SER A 94 0.80 7.07 -4.14
C SER A 94 -0.44 7.11 -3.25
N ARG A 95 -0.75 8.27 -2.67
CA ARG A 95 -1.90 8.54 -1.79
C ARG A 95 -3.03 9.30 -2.48
N ARG A 96 -3.28 9.06 -3.77
CA ARG A 96 -4.37 9.71 -4.50
C ARG A 96 -5.66 9.64 -3.68
N PRO A 97 -6.31 10.78 -3.36
CA PRO A 97 -7.62 10.79 -2.72
C PRO A 97 -8.55 9.87 -3.51
N TYR A 98 -9.46 9.17 -2.81
CA TYR A 98 -10.48 8.42 -3.54
C TYR A 98 -11.24 9.43 -4.41
N PRO A 99 -11.57 9.12 -5.68
CA PRO A 99 -11.98 10.14 -6.65
C PRO A 99 -13.28 10.86 -6.28
N LEU A 100 -14.08 10.27 -5.39
CA LEU A 100 -15.38 10.77 -4.98
C LEU A 100 -15.30 11.59 -3.70
N SER A 101 -16.16 12.61 -3.64
CA SER A 101 -16.37 13.42 -2.44
C SER A 101 -17.01 12.62 -1.31
N SER A 102 -16.84 13.08 -0.07
CA SER A 102 -17.45 12.48 1.13
C SER A 102 -18.98 12.35 1.00
N CYS A 103 -19.63 13.33 0.36
CA CYS A 103 -21.08 13.34 0.11
C CYS A 103 -21.50 12.20 -0.83
N GLU A 104 -20.79 12.00 -1.94
CA GLU A 104 -21.09 10.92 -2.89
C GLU A 104 -20.89 9.54 -2.27
N ILE A 105 -19.86 9.39 -1.43
CA ILE A 105 -19.61 8.15 -0.69
C ILE A 105 -20.70 7.88 0.34
N GLN A 106 -21.07 8.90 1.12
CA GLN A 106 -22.12 8.76 2.11
C GLN A 106 -23.44 8.36 1.44
N LYS A 107 -23.79 9.00 0.32
CA LYS A 107 -24.97 8.63 -0.47
C LYS A 107 -24.91 7.15 -0.89
N ALA A 108 -23.77 6.69 -1.43
CA ALA A 108 -23.60 5.30 -1.83
C ALA A 108 -23.65 4.32 -0.64
N GLN A 109 -23.19 4.72 0.55
CA GLN A 109 -23.33 3.91 1.78
C GLN A 109 -24.77 3.83 2.26
N LEU A 110 -25.55 4.91 2.11
CA LEU A 110 -26.99 4.93 2.43
C LEU A 110 -27.83 4.13 1.43
N GLU A 111 -27.34 3.94 0.21
CA GLU A 111 -27.98 3.08 -0.81
C GLU A 111 -27.61 1.59 -0.63
N ASP A 112 -26.54 1.27 0.10
CA ASP A 112 -26.10 -0.10 0.32
C ASP A 112 -26.90 -0.75 1.47
N PRO A 113 -27.65 -1.84 1.21
CA PRO A 113 -28.53 -2.45 2.22
C PRO A 113 -27.79 -3.08 3.40
N ALA A 114 -26.50 -3.39 3.27
CA ALA A 114 -25.70 -3.95 4.35
C ALA A 114 -25.03 -2.87 5.21
N ILE A 115 -24.68 -1.73 4.61
CA ILE A 115 -23.99 -0.63 5.31
C ILE A 115 -24.99 0.35 5.91
N LYS A 116 -26.07 0.68 5.19
CA LYS A 116 -27.08 1.65 5.58
C LYS A 116 -27.55 1.51 7.04
N PRO A 117 -27.94 0.32 7.54
CA PRO A 117 -28.45 0.20 8.92
C PRO A 117 -27.40 0.58 9.96
N ILE A 118 -26.12 0.29 9.71
CA ILE A 118 -25.01 0.62 10.62
C ILE A 118 -24.68 2.11 10.56
N LEU A 119 -24.69 2.70 9.35
CA LEU A 119 -24.45 4.12 9.16
C LEU A 119 -25.53 4.96 9.85
N GLU A 120 -26.82 4.66 9.63
CA GLU A 120 -27.93 5.35 10.28
C GLU A 120 -27.84 5.25 11.81
N LYS A 121 -27.53 4.05 12.33
CA LYS A 121 -27.36 3.86 13.78
C LYS A 121 -26.18 4.67 14.34
N LYS A 122 -25.03 4.71 13.65
CA LYS A 122 -23.87 5.52 14.06
C LYS A 122 -24.12 7.04 13.99
N LEU A 123 -24.97 7.49 13.06
CA LEU A 123 -25.37 8.89 12.95
C LEU A 123 -26.30 9.30 14.10
N ASN A 124 -27.17 8.39 14.55
CA ASN A 124 -28.17 8.65 15.59
C ASN A 124 -27.65 8.44 17.02
N SER A 125 -26.72 7.51 17.23
CA SER A 125 -26.16 7.20 18.56
C SER A 125 -24.71 6.71 18.49
N ALA A 126 -23.94 7.02 19.52
CA ALA A 126 -22.61 6.47 19.72
C ALA A 126 -22.65 5.02 20.24
N ASP A 127 -23.74 4.66 20.92
CA ASP A 127 -23.88 3.38 21.60
C ASP A 127 -24.09 2.23 20.62
N ARG A 128 -23.50 1.08 20.97
CA ARG A 128 -23.64 -0.13 20.17
C ARG A 128 -25.09 -0.63 20.24
N PRO A 129 -25.74 -0.82 19.08
CA PRO A 129 -27.09 -1.39 19.03
C PRO A 129 -27.12 -2.76 19.68
N SER A 130 -28.23 -3.07 20.35
CA SER A 130 -28.45 -4.38 20.94
C SER A 130 -28.58 -5.47 19.86
N TRP A 131 -28.40 -6.73 20.25
CA TRP A 131 -28.58 -7.85 19.33
C TRP A 131 -30.01 -7.91 18.77
N GLN A 132 -31.03 -7.58 19.58
CA GLN A 132 -32.44 -7.60 19.17
C GLN A 132 -32.70 -6.66 17.99
N GLU A 133 -32.05 -5.50 17.97
CA GLU A 133 -32.17 -4.52 16.89
C GLU A 133 -31.51 -4.94 15.58
N ILE A 134 -30.54 -5.86 15.62
CA ILE A 134 -29.74 -6.29 14.45
C ILE A 134 -30.05 -7.74 14.07
N ALA A 135 -30.81 -8.48 14.88
CA ALA A 135 -31.08 -9.89 14.66
C ALA A 135 -31.79 -10.18 13.32
N ALA A 136 -32.66 -9.27 12.86
CA ALA A 136 -33.34 -9.38 11.57
C ALA A 136 -32.49 -8.96 10.36
N GLU A 137 -31.35 -8.31 10.60
CA GLU A 137 -30.50 -7.77 9.55
C GLU A 137 -29.71 -8.84 8.79
N SER A 138 -29.19 -8.45 7.63
CA SER A 138 -28.40 -9.32 6.77
C SER A 138 -27.12 -9.84 7.47
N PRO A 139 -26.57 -11.00 7.07
CA PRO A 139 -25.29 -11.47 7.58
C PRO A 139 -24.14 -10.48 7.39
N ALA A 140 -24.16 -9.66 6.33
CA ALA A 140 -23.16 -8.63 6.09
C ALA A 140 -23.29 -7.48 7.09
N THR A 141 -24.51 -7.00 7.34
CA THR A 141 -24.83 -5.99 8.36
C THR A 141 -24.35 -6.45 9.74
N LYS A 142 -24.63 -7.71 10.11
CA LYS A 142 -24.18 -8.32 11.37
C LYS A 142 -22.66 -8.35 11.52
N ARG A 143 -21.92 -8.55 10.42
CA ARG A 143 -20.44 -8.50 10.43
C ARG A 143 -19.93 -7.08 10.65
N TYR A 144 -20.57 -6.07 10.05
CA TYR A 144 -20.25 -4.67 10.36
C TYR A 144 -20.60 -4.32 11.81
N TRP A 145 -21.75 -4.77 12.32
CA TRP A 145 -22.13 -4.60 13.72
C TRP A 145 -21.11 -5.24 14.68
N ALA A 146 -20.56 -6.41 14.35
CA ALA A 146 -19.51 -7.03 15.15
C ALA A 146 -18.23 -6.18 15.24
N LEU A 147 -18.01 -5.28 14.28
CA LEU A 147 -16.89 -4.35 14.23
C LEU A 147 -17.22 -2.97 14.81
N TRP A 148 -18.38 -2.79 15.48
CA TRP A 148 -18.90 -1.47 15.90
C TRP A 148 -17.88 -0.55 16.56
N ASP A 149 -17.07 -1.11 17.47
CA ASP A 149 -16.08 -0.36 18.27
C ASP A 149 -14.92 0.16 17.42
N PHE A 150 -14.70 -0.46 16.27
CA PHE A 150 -13.71 -0.04 15.27
C PHE A 150 -14.31 0.82 14.16
N LEU A 151 -15.63 1.04 14.15
CA LEU A 151 -16.30 1.85 13.14
C LEU A 151 -16.50 3.28 13.64
N HIS A 152 -16.06 4.25 12.86
CA HIS A 152 -16.17 5.67 13.14
C HIS A 152 -16.66 6.45 11.92
N LEU A 153 -17.35 7.55 12.19
CA LEU A 153 -17.76 8.49 11.15
C LEU A 153 -16.64 9.50 10.90
N LYS A 154 -16.33 9.72 9.62
CA LYS A 154 -15.45 10.80 9.14
C LYS A 154 -16.17 11.55 8.05
N ASP A 155 -16.47 12.83 8.28
CA ASP A 155 -17.24 13.66 7.33
C ASP A 155 -18.54 12.98 6.88
N GLY A 156 -19.23 12.32 7.81
CA GLY A 156 -20.47 11.59 7.55
C GLY A 156 -20.31 10.21 6.90
N VAL A 157 -19.08 9.79 6.59
CA VAL A 157 -18.77 8.51 5.95
C VAL A 157 -18.30 7.47 6.97
N LEU A 158 -18.80 6.25 6.86
CA LEU A 158 -18.40 5.14 7.73
C LEU A 158 -17.00 4.64 7.36
N CYS A 159 -16.09 4.69 8.33
CA CYS A 159 -14.71 4.25 8.21
C CYS A 159 -14.38 3.26 9.34
N ARG A 160 -13.52 2.29 9.04
CA ARG A 160 -12.96 1.36 10.01
C ARG A 160 -11.58 1.80 10.45
N ARG A 161 -11.36 1.84 11.77
CA ARG A 161 -10.05 1.92 12.39
C ARG A 161 -9.42 0.53 12.42
N TRP A 162 -8.20 0.43 11.93
CA TRP A 162 -7.38 -0.77 12.02
C TRP A 162 -6.09 -0.44 12.77
N GLU A 163 -5.76 -1.24 13.77
CA GLU A 163 -4.49 -1.16 14.49
C GLU A 163 -3.65 -2.36 14.08
N SER A 164 -2.40 -2.10 13.72
CA SER A 164 -1.41 -3.16 13.51
C SER A 164 -0.88 -3.61 14.87
N ASP A 165 -0.46 -4.87 14.98
CA ASP A 165 0.19 -5.43 16.19
C ASP A 165 1.51 -4.70 16.55
N ASP A 166 2.03 -3.87 15.62
CA ASP A 166 3.18 -3.02 15.81
C ASP A 166 2.72 -1.60 16.21
N VAL A 167 3.20 -1.12 17.36
CA VAL A 167 2.55 -0.20 18.32
C VAL A 167 2.38 1.27 17.82
N SER A 168 2.42 1.54 16.51
CA SER A 168 2.36 2.93 16.02
C SER A 168 1.69 3.20 14.65
N SER A 169 0.98 2.24 14.03
CA SER A 169 0.22 2.54 12.80
C SER A 169 -1.29 2.31 12.94
N CYS A 170 -2.01 3.40 13.25
CA CYS A 170 -3.46 3.47 13.10
C CYS A 170 -3.80 3.74 11.61
N ARG A 171 -4.47 2.79 10.97
CA ARG A 171 -4.92 2.91 9.58
C ARG A 171 -6.43 3.10 9.52
N TRP A 172 -6.87 3.94 8.60
CA TRP A 172 -8.29 4.19 8.35
C TRP A 172 -8.69 3.59 7.02
N GLN A 173 -9.63 2.66 7.08
CA GLN A 173 -10.18 1.98 5.91
C GLN A 173 -11.58 2.51 5.64
N LEU A 174 -11.85 3.00 4.44
CA LEU A 174 -13.19 3.34 4.00
C LEU A 174 -14.04 2.07 3.92
N ILE A 175 -15.23 2.07 4.52
CA ILE A 175 -16.22 1.01 4.32
C ILE A 175 -16.81 1.18 2.91
N LEU A 176 -16.39 0.34 1.98
CA LEU A 176 -16.70 0.51 0.56
C LEU A 176 -18.08 -0.10 0.23
N PRO A 177 -19.01 0.67 -0.36
CA PRO A 177 -20.28 0.14 -0.86
C PRO A 177 -20.09 -0.91 -1.95
N LYS A 178 -20.99 -1.89 -2.01
CA LYS A 178 -20.89 -3.01 -2.96
C LYS A 178 -20.83 -2.54 -4.42
N SER A 179 -21.54 -1.46 -4.75
CA SER A 179 -21.57 -0.85 -6.09
C SER A 179 -20.21 -0.32 -6.56
N ARG A 180 -19.26 -0.06 -5.63
CA ARG A 180 -17.94 0.52 -5.92
C ARG A 180 -16.80 -0.49 -5.88
N ILE A 181 -17.06 -1.72 -5.44
CA ILE A 181 -16.04 -2.79 -5.38
C ILE A 181 -15.36 -3.04 -6.74
N PRO A 182 -16.08 -3.16 -7.87
CA PRO A 182 -15.43 -3.45 -9.16
C PRO A 182 -14.46 -2.36 -9.63
N GLU A 183 -14.72 -1.10 -9.26
CA GLU A 183 -13.86 0.03 -9.59
C GLU A 183 -12.54 -0.05 -8.81
N VAL A 184 -12.63 -0.25 -7.50
CA VAL A 184 -11.46 -0.38 -6.62
C VAL A 184 -10.64 -1.63 -6.94
N LEU A 185 -11.29 -2.75 -7.23
CA LEU A 185 -10.59 -3.97 -7.62
C LEU A 185 -9.82 -3.78 -8.93
N ARG A 186 -10.43 -3.16 -9.93
CA ARG A 186 -9.76 -2.82 -11.20
C ARG A 186 -8.55 -1.91 -10.96
N GLU A 187 -8.71 -0.83 -10.21
CA GLU A 187 -7.60 0.11 -9.93
C GLU A 187 -6.44 -0.56 -9.17
N THR A 188 -6.77 -1.36 -8.16
CA THR A 188 -5.76 -2.02 -7.32
C THR A 188 -5.11 -3.22 -8.01
N HIS A 189 -5.84 -3.94 -8.86
CA HIS A 189 -5.36 -5.08 -9.62
C HIS A 189 -4.56 -4.67 -10.86
N ASP A 190 -5.08 -3.73 -11.66
CA ASP A 190 -4.55 -3.34 -12.97
C ASP A 190 -3.50 -2.23 -12.88
N SER A 191 -2.83 -2.11 -11.73
CA SER A 191 -2.14 -0.91 -11.25
C SER A 191 -1.50 -0.01 -12.31
N THR A 192 -1.52 1.30 -12.06
CA THR A 192 -0.98 2.38 -12.91
C THR A 192 0.48 2.19 -13.37
N SER A 193 1.22 1.23 -12.80
CA SER A 193 2.59 0.84 -13.15
C SER A 193 2.68 -0.42 -14.03
N GLY A 194 1.57 -0.92 -14.58
CA GLY A 194 1.54 -1.87 -15.70
C GLY A 194 1.75 -3.35 -15.35
N GLY A 195 1.16 -3.85 -14.26
CA GLY A 195 1.15 -5.28 -13.96
C GLY A 195 -0.06 -5.73 -13.16
N ASN A 196 -0.68 -6.83 -13.60
CA ASN A 196 -1.74 -7.52 -12.87
C ASN A 196 -1.16 -8.10 -11.57
N PHE A 197 -1.65 -7.64 -10.43
CA PHE A 197 -1.18 -8.19 -9.16
C PHE A 197 -1.89 -9.49 -8.79
N GLY A 198 -1.10 -10.49 -8.41
CA GLY A 198 -1.63 -11.69 -7.75
C GLY A 198 -2.36 -11.36 -6.44
N VAL A 199 -3.24 -12.27 -6.02
CA VAL A 199 -4.19 -12.14 -4.90
C VAL A 199 -3.60 -11.44 -3.68
N MET A 200 -2.43 -11.89 -3.19
CA MET A 200 -1.83 -11.38 -1.96
C MET A 200 -1.47 -9.90 -2.03
N LYS A 201 -0.96 -9.44 -3.18
CA LYS A 201 -0.53 -8.04 -3.36
C LYS A 201 -1.73 -7.12 -3.57
N THR A 202 -2.74 -7.58 -4.32
CA THR A 202 -4.03 -6.88 -4.46
C THR A 202 -4.74 -6.75 -3.12
N LEU A 203 -4.76 -7.83 -2.32
CA LEU A 203 -5.34 -7.84 -0.98
C LEU A 203 -4.62 -6.88 -0.04
N SER A 204 -3.29 -6.90 -0.04
CA SER A 204 -2.46 -5.99 0.78
C SER A 204 -2.76 -4.52 0.45
N LYS A 205 -2.71 -4.15 -0.83
CA LYS A 205 -2.96 -2.78 -1.29
C LYS A 205 -4.38 -2.32 -1.00
N THR A 206 -5.36 -3.18 -1.24
CA THR A 206 -6.78 -2.86 -0.97
C THR A 206 -6.98 -2.55 0.51
N ARG A 207 -6.40 -3.36 1.41
CA ARG A 207 -6.49 -3.19 2.86
C ARG A 207 -5.77 -1.95 3.39
N GLU A 208 -4.93 -1.29 2.62
CA GLU A 208 -4.36 -0.02 3.07
C GLU A 208 -5.42 1.08 3.17
N ARG A 209 -6.50 0.98 2.39
CA ARG A 209 -7.46 2.08 2.21
C ARG A 209 -8.93 1.68 2.32
N PHE A 210 -9.27 0.41 2.09
CA PHE A 210 -10.66 -0.03 1.97
C PHE A 210 -10.92 -1.28 2.80
N TYR A 211 -12.17 -1.41 3.21
CA TYR A 211 -12.72 -2.62 3.81
C TYR A 211 -14.16 -2.81 3.34
N TRP A 212 -14.55 -4.05 3.07
CA TRP A 212 -15.94 -4.43 2.87
C TRP A 212 -16.14 -5.89 3.28
N ASP A 213 -17.41 -6.27 3.41
CA ASP A 213 -17.77 -7.65 3.69
C ASP A 213 -17.21 -8.62 2.62
N ARG A 214 -16.57 -9.72 3.04
CA ARG A 214 -15.97 -10.72 2.15
C ARG A 214 -14.86 -10.19 1.21
N LEU A 215 -14.23 -9.07 1.53
CA LEU A 215 -13.11 -8.49 0.76
C LEU A 215 -12.09 -9.51 0.24
N ARG A 216 -11.64 -10.43 1.10
CA ARG A 216 -10.67 -11.46 0.69
C ARG A 216 -11.22 -12.38 -0.41
N ALA A 217 -12.46 -12.85 -0.26
CA ALA A 217 -13.08 -13.76 -1.22
C ALA A 217 -13.34 -13.05 -2.56
N ASP A 218 -13.72 -11.77 -2.52
CA ASP A 218 -13.94 -10.98 -3.74
C ASP A 218 -12.63 -10.70 -4.49
N VAL A 219 -11.54 -10.39 -3.78
CA VAL A 219 -10.20 -10.25 -4.37
C VAL A 219 -9.73 -11.58 -4.99
N GLU A 220 -9.87 -12.69 -4.25
CA GLU A 220 -9.52 -14.02 -4.75
C GLU A 220 -10.30 -14.40 -6.02
N LYS A 221 -11.60 -14.11 -6.04
CA LYS A 221 -12.46 -14.32 -7.20
C LYS A 221 -12.03 -13.45 -8.39
N TRP A 222 -11.83 -12.15 -8.16
CA TRP A 222 -11.45 -11.20 -9.20
C TRP A 222 -10.13 -11.58 -9.89
N CYS A 223 -9.09 -11.89 -9.10
CA CYS A 223 -7.82 -12.31 -9.66
C CYS A 223 -7.91 -13.63 -10.45
N ARG A 224 -8.80 -14.55 -10.06
CA ARG A 224 -9.01 -15.83 -10.77
C ARG A 224 -9.76 -15.65 -12.09
N GLU A 225 -10.69 -14.70 -12.15
CA GLU A 225 -11.50 -14.41 -13.34
C GLU A 225 -10.78 -13.48 -14.33
N CYS A 226 -9.64 -12.89 -13.94
CA CYS A 226 -8.84 -12.06 -14.82
C CYS A 226 -8.20 -12.90 -15.92
N HIS A 227 -8.57 -12.64 -17.18
CA HIS A 227 -8.05 -13.36 -18.35
C HIS A 227 -6.60 -12.99 -18.70
N ALA A 228 -6.06 -11.93 -18.09
CA ALA A 228 -4.72 -11.43 -18.33
C ALA A 228 -3.69 -11.89 -17.26
N CYS A 229 -4.14 -12.64 -16.24
CA CYS A 229 -3.31 -13.27 -15.21
C CYS A 229 -3.05 -14.73 -15.55
#